data_AF-A0A150P4L7-F1
#
_entry.id   AF-A0A150P4L7-F1
#
_cell.length_a   1.000
_cell.length_b   1.000
_cell.length_c   1.000
_cell.angle_alpha   90.00
_cell.angle_beta   90.00
_cell.angle_gamma   90.00
#
_symmetry.space_group_name_H-M   'P 1'
#
loop_
_entity.id
_entity.type
_entity.pdbx_description
1 polymer ?
#
loop_
_entity_poly.entity_id
_entity_poly.type
_entity_poly.pdbx_seq_one_letter_code
_entity_poly.pdbx_strand_id
1 'polypeptide(L)'
;MTRFPLTWPSPRCSLVGLLSMLVAACASSTPATPRAKSATGERDTAIVHEPCDKDAASAEKVDVNGDGVPDIIHVKQDGREVCRVVDLNLDGAIDAFIYYDARGAERRRESDFDRDGRADEIAHYERGAVVLKERETNFDDKLDTWDFYEGSRLVRRERDSDGDQIVDQWWQFNNPNDEKCAIVATDQNADGKPDPTSVVDLCAES
;
A
#
# COMPACT_ATOMS: atom_id res chain seq x y z
N MET A 1 -29.71 -32.95 56.97
CA MET A 1 -28.71 -32.18 57.75
C MET A 1 -27.41 -32.96 57.79
N THR A 2 -26.32 -32.30 57.38
CA THR A 2 -24.92 -32.49 57.83
C THR A 2 -24.22 -33.86 57.70
N ARG A 3 -23.33 -33.91 56.70
CA ARG A 3 -21.88 -34.26 56.72
C ARG A 3 -21.43 -35.57 57.38
N PHE A 4 -20.74 -36.42 56.60
CA PHE A 4 -19.50 -37.08 57.01
C PHE A 4 -18.50 -37.18 55.83
N PRO A 5 -17.18 -37.08 56.07
CA PRO A 5 -16.14 -36.91 55.03
C PRO A 5 -15.24 -38.15 54.81
N LEU A 6 -14.46 -38.12 53.70
CA LEU A 6 -13.03 -38.53 53.48
C LEU A 6 -12.46 -39.72 54.32
N THR A 7 -11.75 -40.75 53.83
CA THR A 7 -10.56 -40.82 52.93
C THR A 7 -10.27 -42.29 52.48
N TRP A 8 -9.30 -42.43 51.56
CA TRP A 8 -8.83 -43.56 50.74
C TRP A 8 -8.25 -44.82 51.41
N PRO A 9 -8.09 -45.90 50.59
CA PRO A 9 -6.74 -46.41 50.33
C PRO A 9 -6.40 -46.59 48.82
N SER A 10 -5.11 -46.37 48.53
CA SER A 10 -4.33 -46.68 47.31
C SER A 10 -4.32 -48.21 47.01
N PRO A 11 -3.78 -48.79 45.88
CA PRO A 11 -2.61 -48.29 45.13
C PRO A 11 -2.44 -48.73 43.62
N ARG A 12 -1.30 -48.28 43.06
CA ARG A 12 -0.39 -48.96 42.10
C ARG A 12 -0.62 -48.90 40.58
N CYS A 13 0.54 -48.67 39.93
CA CYS A 13 0.98 -49.12 38.61
C CYS A 13 0.24 -48.50 37.41
N SER A 14 0.83 -48.21 36.26
CA SER A 14 2.21 -48.25 35.76
C SER A 14 2.14 -47.73 34.32
N LEU A 15 3.25 -47.15 33.85
CA LEU A 15 3.72 -47.10 32.46
C LEU A 15 2.91 -46.39 31.35
N VAL A 16 3.59 -45.36 30.83
CA VAL A 16 3.92 -45.13 29.40
C VAL A 16 2.78 -44.75 28.46
N GLY A 17 2.83 -43.49 27.99
CA GLY A 17 2.14 -43.02 26.80
C GLY A 17 2.87 -41.81 26.22
N LEU A 18 3.28 -41.93 24.97
CA LEU A 18 4.06 -40.98 24.17
C LEU A 18 3.56 -39.53 24.28
N LEU A 19 4.48 -38.59 24.49
CA LEU A 19 4.23 -37.15 24.33
C LEU A 19 4.59 -36.73 22.90
N SER A 20 3.59 -36.69 22.04
CA SER A 20 3.67 -36.03 20.73
C SER A 20 3.75 -34.52 20.93
N MET A 21 4.93 -33.93 20.72
CA MET A 21 5.11 -32.47 20.63
C MET A 21 4.48 -31.96 19.33
N LEU A 22 3.29 -31.36 19.46
CA LEU A 22 2.74 -30.46 18.45
C LEU A 22 3.59 -29.18 18.43
N VAL A 23 4.41 -29.01 17.40
CA VAL A 23 5.04 -27.72 17.10
C VAL A 23 3.96 -26.87 16.43
N ALA A 24 3.32 -26.01 17.22
CA ALA A 24 2.48 -24.95 16.68
C ALA A 24 3.41 -23.96 15.96
N ALA A 25 3.48 -24.06 14.64
CA ALA A 25 4.08 -23.03 13.80
C ALA A 25 3.20 -21.79 13.87
N CYS A 26 3.60 -20.82 14.70
CA CYS A 26 3.04 -19.48 14.63
C CYS A 26 3.46 -18.86 13.29
N ALA A 27 2.54 -18.84 12.33
CA ALA A 27 2.64 -17.99 11.16
C ALA A 27 2.51 -16.54 11.63
N SER A 28 3.64 -15.88 11.87
CA SER A 28 3.69 -14.44 12.07
C SER A 28 3.43 -13.78 10.72
N SER A 29 2.15 -13.54 10.42
CA SER A 29 1.77 -12.55 9.43
C SER A 29 2.03 -11.19 10.07
N THR A 30 3.14 -10.55 9.71
CA THR A 30 3.38 -9.16 10.07
C THR A 30 2.32 -8.34 9.34
N PRO A 31 1.38 -7.69 10.05
CA PRO A 31 0.46 -6.76 9.42
C PRO A 31 1.30 -5.60 8.88
N ALA A 32 0.94 -5.05 7.71
CA ALA A 32 1.49 -3.78 7.26
C ALA A 32 1.22 -2.75 8.36
N THR A 33 2.29 -2.27 9.01
CA THR A 33 2.20 -1.23 10.04
C THR A 33 1.61 0.02 9.37
N PRO A 34 0.55 0.63 9.91
CA PRO A 34 0.11 1.93 9.43
C PRO A 34 1.29 2.90 9.52
N ARG A 35 1.69 3.51 8.40
CA ARG A 35 2.77 4.51 8.36
C ARG A 35 2.35 5.65 9.30
N ALA A 36 3.01 5.74 10.46
CA ALA A 36 2.68 6.72 11.49
C ALA A 36 3.03 8.11 10.96
N LYS A 37 2.14 9.10 11.16
CA LYS A 37 2.49 10.50 10.95
C LYS A 37 3.65 10.87 11.89
N SER A 38 4.73 11.44 11.36
CA SER A 38 5.84 11.92 12.17
C SER A 38 5.37 12.97 13.17
N ALA A 39 5.97 12.99 14.37
CA ALA A 39 5.68 13.98 15.41
C ALA A 39 6.11 15.41 15.02
N THR A 40 6.89 15.56 13.95
CA THR A 40 7.44 16.82 13.40
C THR A 40 6.63 17.37 12.22
N GLY A 41 5.57 16.70 11.77
CA GLY A 41 4.85 17.07 10.53
C GLY A 41 5.53 16.55 9.26
N GLU A 42 6.78 16.08 9.35
CA GLU A 42 7.51 15.45 8.26
C GLU A 42 6.82 14.17 7.77
N ARG A 43 6.97 13.92 6.47
CA ARG A 43 6.41 12.79 5.76
C ARG A 43 7.53 11.96 5.18
N ASP A 44 7.35 10.65 5.23
CA ASP A 44 8.30 9.72 4.62
C ASP A 44 8.07 9.71 3.10
N THR A 45 9.01 10.31 2.37
CA THR A 45 8.96 10.54 0.92
C THR A 45 9.69 9.47 0.11
N ALA A 46 10.24 8.44 0.76
CA ALA A 46 10.97 7.40 0.06
C ALA A 46 10.04 6.58 -0.86
N ILE A 47 10.47 6.42 -2.12
CA ILE A 47 9.88 5.48 -3.07
C ILE A 47 10.43 4.09 -2.76
N VAL A 48 9.60 3.24 -2.15
CA VAL A 48 9.99 1.87 -1.76
C VAL A 48 9.22 0.87 -2.62
N HIS A 49 9.96 0.20 -3.52
CA HIS A 49 9.46 -0.94 -4.29
C HIS A 49 9.18 -2.14 -3.39
N GLU A 50 7.98 -2.71 -3.47
CA GLU A 50 7.65 -3.97 -2.82
C GLU A 50 8.22 -5.16 -3.64
N PRO A 51 9.00 -6.08 -3.07
CA PRO A 51 9.62 -7.14 -3.87
C PRO A 51 8.60 -8.03 -4.62
N CYS A 52 8.83 -8.22 -5.92
CA CYS A 52 8.14 -9.21 -6.76
C CYS A 52 9.16 -10.08 -7.50
N ASP A 53 9.33 -11.34 -7.10
CA ASP A 53 10.31 -12.26 -7.70
C ASP A 53 9.85 -12.77 -9.07
N LYS A 54 10.05 -11.95 -10.10
CA LYS A 54 9.69 -12.23 -11.50
C LYS A 54 10.48 -13.40 -12.13
N ASP A 55 11.54 -13.84 -11.47
CA ASP A 55 12.40 -14.93 -11.91
C ASP A 55 12.21 -16.21 -11.08
N ALA A 56 11.22 -16.21 -10.17
CA ALA A 56 10.79 -17.39 -9.44
C ALA A 56 10.40 -18.53 -10.39
N ALA A 57 10.69 -19.77 -9.98
CA ALA A 57 10.28 -20.95 -10.75
C ALA A 57 8.74 -21.09 -10.89
N SER A 58 7.97 -20.45 -10.00
CA SER A 58 6.51 -20.37 -10.05
C SER A 58 5.98 -19.22 -10.91
N ALA A 59 6.85 -18.43 -11.55
CA ALA A 59 6.44 -17.35 -12.43
C ALA A 59 5.97 -17.90 -13.79
N GLU A 60 4.76 -17.54 -14.19
CA GLU A 60 4.22 -17.81 -15.52
C GLU A 60 4.46 -16.57 -16.39
N LYS A 61 5.23 -16.75 -17.47
CA LYS A 61 5.69 -15.68 -18.36
C LYS A 61 4.90 -15.74 -19.68
N VAL A 62 4.33 -14.61 -20.08
CA VAL A 62 3.53 -14.46 -21.30
C VAL A 62 4.21 -13.43 -22.18
N ASP A 63 4.56 -13.85 -23.38
CA ASP A 63 5.02 -13.02 -24.48
C ASP A 63 3.83 -12.84 -25.44
N VAL A 64 3.26 -11.64 -25.45
CA VAL A 64 2.05 -11.27 -26.18
C VAL A 64 2.38 -10.94 -27.64
N ASN A 65 3.55 -10.37 -27.90
CA ASN A 65 3.94 -9.87 -29.23
C ASN A 65 4.83 -10.85 -30.03
N GLY A 66 5.36 -11.88 -29.38
CA GLY A 66 6.19 -12.94 -29.96
C GLY A 66 7.66 -12.55 -30.21
N ASP A 67 8.18 -11.54 -29.52
CA ASP A 67 9.56 -11.07 -29.69
C ASP A 67 10.59 -11.81 -28.81
N GLY A 68 10.13 -12.71 -27.94
CA GLY A 68 10.95 -13.49 -27.02
C GLY A 68 11.21 -12.82 -25.67
N VAL A 69 10.71 -11.61 -25.43
CA VAL A 69 10.69 -10.92 -24.14
C VAL A 69 9.28 -11.06 -23.53
N PRO A 70 9.14 -11.56 -22.29
CA PRO A 70 7.83 -11.64 -21.67
C PRO A 70 7.27 -10.27 -21.30
N ASP A 71 6.08 -9.95 -21.79
CA ASP A 71 5.35 -8.70 -21.50
C ASP A 71 4.57 -8.79 -20.18
N ILE A 72 4.14 -9.98 -19.80
CA ILE A 72 3.37 -10.20 -18.56
C ILE A 72 3.99 -11.35 -17.79
N ILE A 73 4.31 -11.12 -16.52
CA ILE A 73 4.84 -12.14 -15.61
C ILE A 73 3.90 -12.28 -14.41
N HIS A 74 3.25 -13.42 -14.30
CA HIS A 74 2.40 -13.78 -13.17
C HIS A 74 3.22 -14.56 -12.13
N VAL A 75 3.53 -13.95 -11.00
CA VAL A 75 4.28 -14.62 -9.92
C VAL A 75 3.29 -15.27 -8.95
N LYS A 76 3.42 -16.59 -8.77
CA LYS A 76 2.52 -17.36 -7.91
C LYS A 76 3.21 -17.88 -6.65
N GLN A 77 2.46 -17.94 -5.55
CA GLN A 77 2.81 -18.64 -4.32
C GLN A 77 1.65 -19.56 -3.93
N ASP A 78 1.93 -20.84 -3.70
CA ASP A 78 0.92 -21.86 -3.37
C ASP A 78 -0.27 -21.90 -4.34
N GLY A 79 0.00 -21.69 -5.64
CA GLY A 79 -1.01 -21.67 -6.71
C GLY A 79 -1.82 -20.39 -6.83
N ARG A 80 -1.59 -19.38 -5.98
CA ARG A 80 -2.24 -18.05 -6.04
C ARG A 80 -1.28 -17.00 -6.57
N GLU A 81 -1.74 -16.12 -7.44
CA GLU A 81 -0.97 -14.96 -7.90
C GLU A 81 -0.75 -13.98 -6.74
N VAL A 82 0.51 -13.67 -6.44
CA VAL A 82 0.89 -12.74 -5.36
C VAL A 82 1.31 -11.38 -5.91
N CYS A 83 1.92 -11.35 -7.09
CA CYS A 83 2.20 -10.14 -7.83
C CYS A 83 2.24 -10.43 -9.34
N ARG A 84 2.07 -9.36 -10.12
CA ARG A 84 2.17 -9.34 -11.57
C ARG A 84 3.12 -8.23 -12.00
N VAL A 85 3.97 -8.52 -12.97
CA VAL A 85 4.81 -7.54 -13.65
C VAL A 85 4.28 -7.36 -15.06
N VAL A 86 4.16 -6.12 -15.53
CA VAL A 86 3.63 -5.80 -16.86
C VAL A 86 4.50 -4.79 -17.60
N ASP A 87 4.76 -5.09 -18.86
CA ASP A 87 5.14 -4.17 -19.93
C ASP A 87 3.86 -3.95 -20.77
N LEU A 88 3.28 -2.76 -20.68
CA LEU A 88 2.00 -2.42 -21.29
C LEU A 88 2.17 -1.90 -22.72
N ASN A 89 3.31 -1.30 -23.03
CA ASN A 89 3.57 -0.70 -24.35
C ASN A 89 4.55 -1.50 -25.22
N LEU A 90 5.04 -2.64 -24.72
CA LEU A 90 5.85 -3.65 -25.42
C LEU A 90 7.21 -3.10 -25.87
N ASP A 91 7.84 -2.29 -25.02
CA ASP A 91 9.16 -1.71 -25.31
C ASP A 91 10.32 -2.37 -24.53
N GLY A 92 10.01 -3.38 -23.72
CA GLY A 92 10.94 -4.14 -22.90
C GLY A 92 11.20 -3.54 -21.53
N ALA A 93 10.68 -2.34 -21.23
CA ALA A 93 10.70 -1.77 -19.88
C ALA A 93 9.47 -2.23 -19.08
N ILE A 94 9.64 -2.34 -17.76
CA ILE A 94 8.51 -2.67 -16.89
C ILE A 94 7.73 -1.39 -16.61
N ASP A 95 6.47 -1.34 -17.05
CA ASP A 95 5.59 -0.19 -16.78
C ASP A 95 4.92 -0.29 -15.40
N ALA A 96 4.66 -1.51 -14.90
CA ALA A 96 4.04 -1.65 -13.58
C ALA A 96 4.29 -2.98 -12.86
N PHE A 97 4.22 -2.89 -11.54
CA PHE A 97 4.01 -4.02 -10.64
C PHE A 97 2.64 -3.93 -9.97
N ILE A 98 1.91 -5.05 -9.92
CA ILE A 98 0.59 -5.16 -9.30
C ILE A 98 0.65 -6.23 -8.22
N TYR A 99 0.20 -5.93 -7.01
CA TYR A 99 0.24 -6.83 -5.87
C TYR A 99 -1.15 -7.17 -5.37
N TYR A 100 -1.34 -8.44 -5.02
CA TYR A 100 -2.63 -8.98 -4.62
C TYR A 100 -2.68 -9.31 -3.12
N ASP A 101 -3.86 -9.20 -2.53
CA ASP A 101 -4.14 -9.66 -1.17
C ASP A 101 -4.37 -11.18 -1.12
N ALA A 102 -4.57 -11.72 0.08
CA ALA A 102 -4.80 -13.16 0.26
C ALA A 102 -6.07 -13.69 -0.43
N ARG A 103 -7.00 -12.82 -0.81
CA ARG A 103 -8.24 -13.15 -1.54
C ARG A 103 -8.07 -12.97 -3.06
N GLY A 104 -6.90 -12.54 -3.52
CA GLY A 104 -6.61 -12.26 -4.93
C GLY A 104 -7.11 -10.90 -5.41
N ALA A 105 -7.49 -10.00 -4.50
CA ALA A 105 -7.86 -8.63 -4.87
C ALA A 105 -6.61 -7.75 -4.96
N GLU A 106 -6.54 -6.87 -5.96
CA GLU A 106 -5.48 -5.86 -6.05
C GLU A 106 -5.48 -4.99 -4.78
N ARG A 107 -4.31 -4.86 -4.16
CA ARG A 107 -4.10 -4.05 -2.94
C ARG A 107 -3.10 -2.92 -3.15
N ARG A 108 -2.19 -3.07 -4.12
CA ARG A 108 -1.13 -2.11 -4.42
C ARG A 108 -0.77 -2.20 -5.89
N ARG A 109 -0.48 -1.05 -6.50
CA ARG A 109 0.12 -0.95 -7.82
C ARG A 109 1.25 0.08 -7.79
N GLU A 110 2.37 -0.27 -8.38
CA GLU A 110 3.50 0.62 -8.60
C GLU A 110 3.61 0.83 -10.12
N SER A 111 3.68 2.07 -10.57
CA SER A 111 3.74 2.42 -11.99
C SER A 111 4.94 3.31 -12.26
N ASP A 112 5.69 2.95 -13.30
CA ASP A 112 6.88 3.64 -13.82
C ASP A 112 6.47 4.25 -15.16
N PHE A 113 6.22 5.56 -15.19
CA PHE A 113 5.73 6.26 -16.37
C PHE A 113 6.86 6.79 -17.26
N ASP A 114 8.03 7.05 -16.68
CA ASP A 114 9.21 7.56 -17.39
C ASP A 114 10.22 6.48 -17.81
N ARG A 115 10.04 5.25 -17.31
CA ARG A 115 10.82 4.03 -17.59
C ARG A 115 12.24 4.06 -17.05
N ASP A 116 12.45 4.71 -15.92
CA ASP A 116 13.76 4.77 -15.28
C ASP A 116 14.05 3.58 -14.32
N GLY A 117 13.06 2.69 -14.15
CA GLY A 117 13.12 1.52 -13.27
C GLY A 117 12.67 1.79 -11.84
N ARG A 118 12.18 2.99 -11.52
CA ARG A 118 11.56 3.36 -10.23
C ARG A 118 10.09 3.70 -10.44
N ALA A 119 9.31 3.57 -9.37
CA ALA A 119 7.88 3.87 -9.44
C ALA A 119 7.64 5.38 -9.28
N ASP A 120 6.95 5.98 -10.24
CA ASP A 120 6.44 7.35 -10.15
C ASP A 120 5.14 7.43 -9.37
N GLU A 121 4.32 6.37 -9.41
CA GLU A 121 3.05 6.29 -8.69
C GLU A 121 2.96 5.00 -7.90
N ILE A 122 2.57 5.11 -6.63
CA ILE A 122 2.19 4.01 -5.76
C ILE A 122 0.71 4.17 -5.39
N ALA A 123 -0.15 3.35 -6.01
CA ALA A 123 -1.58 3.31 -5.71
C ALA A 123 -1.91 2.19 -4.70
N HIS A 124 -2.75 2.51 -3.72
CA HIS A 124 -3.25 1.57 -2.71
C HIS A 124 -4.75 1.38 -2.86
N TYR A 125 -5.21 0.14 -2.68
CA TYR A 125 -6.58 -0.26 -2.93
C TYR A 125 -7.20 -0.92 -1.70
N GLU A 126 -8.47 -0.57 -1.43
CA GLU A 126 -9.31 -1.24 -0.44
C GLU A 126 -10.64 -1.63 -1.06
N ARG A 127 -11.04 -2.90 -0.85
CA ARG A 127 -12.31 -3.44 -1.38
C ARG A 127 -12.51 -3.17 -2.88
N GLY A 128 -11.42 -3.19 -3.65
CA GLY A 128 -11.42 -2.99 -5.10
C GLY A 128 -11.49 -1.54 -5.58
N ALA A 129 -11.42 -0.56 -4.67
CA ALA A 129 -11.36 0.86 -5.00
C ALA A 129 -10.01 1.45 -4.56
N VAL A 130 -9.48 2.39 -5.35
CA VAL A 130 -8.30 3.17 -4.95
C VAL A 130 -8.67 4.04 -3.75
N VAL A 131 -7.78 4.11 -2.75
CA VAL A 131 -7.97 4.94 -1.55
C VAL A 131 -6.86 5.98 -1.38
N LEU A 132 -5.67 5.69 -1.92
CA LEU A 132 -4.50 6.56 -1.86
C LEU A 132 -3.67 6.36 -3.13
N LYS A 133 -3.14 7.46 -3.68
CA LYS A 133 -2.00 7.44 -4.59
C LYS A 133 -0.91 8.33 -4.03
N GLU A 134 0.29 7.78 -3.88
CA GLU A 134 1.52 8.51 -3.58
C GLU A 134 2.24 8.72 -4.91
N ARG A 135 2.66 9.95 -5.20
CA ARG A 135 3.21 10.32 -6.51
C ARG A 135 4.51 11.09 -6.36
N GLU A 136 5.42 10.72 -7.24
CA GLU A 136 6.55 11.47 -7.75
C GLU A 136 6.00 12.32 -8.90
N THR A 137 6.12 13.65 -8.85
CA THR A 137 5.59 14.56 -9.88
C THR A 137 6.62 15.54 -10.43
N ASN A 138 7.83 15.53 -9.88
CA ASN A 138 8.92 16.45 -10.24
C ASN A 138 10.22 15.75 -10.68
N PHE A 139 10.26 14.41 -10.72
CA PHE A 139 11.36 13.54 -11.12
C PHE A 139 12.66 13.77 -10.33
N ASP A 140 12.57 13.90 -9.00
CA ASP A 140 13.65 14.10 -8.02
C ASP A 140 13.91 12.91 -7.06
N ASP A 141 13.31 11.74 -7.34
CA ASP A 141 13.40 10.49 -6.58
C ASP A 141 12.69 10.51 -5.21
N LYS A 142 11.71 11.39 -5.04
CA LYS A 142 10.91 11.46 -3.82
C LYS A 142 9.42 11.61 -4.13
N LEU A 143 8.60 10.99 -3.29
CA LEU A 143 7.17 11.24 -3.27
C LEU A 143 6.92 12.66 -2.78
N ASP A 144 6.28 13.48 -3.60
CA ASP A 144 5.95 14.87 -3.29
C ASP A 144 4.43 15.09 -3.16
N THR A 145 3.62 14.20 -3.72
CA THR A 145 2.15 14.37 -3.79
C THR A 145 1.40 13.15 -3.26
N TRP A 146 0.35 13.39 -2.46
CA TRP A 146 -0.54 12.34 -1.93
C TRP A 146 -2.00 12.65 -2.22
N ASP A 147 -2.63 11.80 -3.03
CA ASP A 147 -4.02 11.89 -3.46
C ASP A 147 -4.89 10.88 -2.71
N PHE A 148 -5.91 11.35 -2.02
CA PHE A 148 -6.83 10.51 -1.25
C PHE A 148 -8.19 10.41 -1.93
N TYR A 149 -8.73 9.20 -1.99
CA TYR A 149 -9.93 8.89 -2.75
C TYR A 149 -11.04 8.32 -1.87
N GLU A 150 -12.29 8.68 -2.20
CA GLU A 150 -13.50 8.04 -1.69
C GLU A 150 -14.29 7.49 -2.87
N GLY A 151 -14.35 6.16 -2.97
CA GLY A 151 -14.88 5.50 -4.17
C GLY A 151 -13.97 5.79 -5.37
N SER A 152 -14.53 6.40 -6.43
CA SER A 152 -13.78 6.80 -7.63
C SER A 152 -13.38 8.27 -7.64
N ARG A 153 -13.61 9.01 -6.54
CA ARG A 153 -13.49 10.47 -6.51
C ARG A 153 -12.29 10.91 -5.67
N LEU A 154 -11.45 11.77 -6.22
CA LEU A 154 -10.43 12.48 -5.46
C LEU A 154 -11.11 13.42 -4.46
N VAL A 155 -10.79 13.30 -3.18
CA VAL A 155 -11.40 14.11 -2.11
C VAL A 155 -10.41 15.04 -1.44
N ARG A 156 -9.13 14.68 -1.46
CA ARG A 156 -8.06 15.48 -0.85
C ARG A 156 -6.75 15.25 -1.57
N ARG A 157 -5.97 16.31 -1.77
CA ARG A 157 -4.57 16.25 -2.20
C ARG A 157 -3.71 16.99 -1.19
N GLU A 158 -2.53 16.43 -0.93
CA GLU A 158 -1.48 17.05 -0.13
C GLU A 158 -0.21 17.06 -0.96
N ARG A 159 0.58 18.13 -0.87
CA ARG A 159 1.83 18.27 -1.61
C ARG A 159 2.93 18.94 -0.77
N ASP A 160 4.11 18.34 -0.82
CA ASP A 160 5.39 18.94 -0.45
C ASP A 160 5.99 19.48 -1.75
N SER A 161 5.99 20.80 -1.92
CA SER A 161 6.35 21.43 -3.19
C SER A 161 7.81 21.89 -3.26
N ASP A 162 8.51 21.93 -2.12
CA ASP A 162 9.91 22.34 -2.02
C ASP A 162 10.87 21.22 -1.60
N GLY A 163 10.34 20.03 -1.29
CA GLY A 163 11.08 18.79 -1.05
C GLY A 163 11.70 18.70 0.34
N ASP A 164 11.22 19.50 1.29
CA ASP A 164 11.71 19.54 2.67
C ASP A 164 11.10 18.43 3.58
N GLN A 165 10.24 17.58 3.00
CA GLN A 165 9.45 16.52 3.65
C GLN A 165 8.26 17.01 4.46
N ILE A 166 7.94 18.31 4.44
CA ILE A 166 6.78 18.90 5.11
C ILE A 166 5.78 19.30 4.03
N VAL A 167 4.52 18.93 4.22
CA VAL A 167 3.46 19.33 3.29
C VAL A 167 3.25 20.84 3.44
N ASP A 168 3.32 21.57 2.33
CA ASP A 168 3.07 23.02 2.27
C ASP A 168 1.81 23.39 1.49
N GLN A 169 1.14 22.42 0.85
CA GLN A 169 -0.03 22.64 0.00
C GLN A 169 -1.12 21.58 0.21
N TRP A 170 -2.38 22.04 0.30
CA TRP A 170 -3.56 21.20 0.50
C TRP A 170 -4.70 21.59 -0.44
N TRP A 171 -5.37 20.59 -1.02
CA TRP A 171 -6.64 20.74 -1.73
C TRP A 171 -7.71 19.87 -1.08
N GLN A 172 -8.91 20.42 -0.93
CA GLN A 172 -10.11 19.72 -0.48
C GLN A 172 -11.17 19.82 -1.58
N PHE A 173 -11.47 18.69 -2.22
CA PHE A 173 -12.44 18.61 -3.31
C PHE A 173 -13.82 18.33 -2.72
N ASN A 174 -14.55 19.39 -2.37
CA ASN A 174 -15.76 19.27 -1.55
C ASN A 174 -17.06 19.15 -2.37
N ASN A 175 -17.03 19.44 -3.67
CA ASN A 175 -18.19 19.29 -4.55
C ASN A 175 -18.11 17.97 -5.33
N PRO A 176 -19.00 17.00 -5.07
CA PRO A 176 -18.99 15.74 -5.80
C PRO A 176 -19.43 15.87 -7.27
N ASN A 177 -20.02 16.99 -7.67
CA ASN A 177 -20.51 17.23 -9.02
C ASN A 177 -19.54 18.07 -9.88
N ASP A 178 -18.45 18.56 -9.31
CA ASP A 178 -17.43 19.32 -10.02
C ASP A 178 -16.04 18.96 -9.50
N GLU A 179 -15.28 18.23 -10.31
CA GLU A 179 -13.92 17.78 -10.00
C GLU A 179 -12.89 18.91 -9.93
N LYS A 180 -13.19 20.10 -10.48
CA LYS A 180 -12.30 21.27 -10.46
C LYS A 180 -12.53 22.15 -9.24
N CYS A 181 -13.69 22.04 -8.61
CA CYS A 181 -14.00 22.76 -7.38
C CYS A 181 -13.18 22.19 -6.21
N ALA A 182 -12.24 22.99 -5.74
CA ALA A 182 -11.41 22.69 -4.59
C ALA A 182 -11.24 23.92 -3.69
N ILE A 183 -11.22 23.68 -2.38
CA ILE A 183 -10.70 24.64 -1.41
C ILE A 183 -9.20 24.35 -1.27
N VAL A 184 -8.37 25.36 -1.56
CA VAL A 184 -6.91 25.26 -1.54
C VAL A 184 -6.38 26.06 -0.35
N ALA A 185 -5.37 25.54 0.32
CA ALA A 185 -4.62 26.26 1.35
C ALA A 185 -3.12 25.97 1.20
N THR A 186 -2.30 26.91 1.63
CA THR A 186 -0.83 26.77 1.65
C THR A 186 -0.24 27.13 3.00
N ASP A 187 0.93 26.61 3.32
CA ASP A 187 1.76 27.04 4.45
C ASP A 187 2.75 28.09 3.94
N GLN A 188 2.53 29.35 4.30
CA GLN A 188 3.40 30.47 3.90
C GLN A 188 4.44 30.80 4.98
N ASN A 189 4.26 30.28 6.19
CA ASN A 189 5.06 30.62 7.34
C ASN A 189 6.01 29.47 7.79
N ALA A 190 5.91 28.31 7.13
CA ALA A 190 6.69 27.10 7.33
C ALA A 190 6.54 26.50 8.74
N ASP A 191 5.33 26.50 9.30
CA ASP A 191 5.03 25.84 10.58
C ASP A 191 4.41 24.44 10.44
N GLY A 192 4.35 23.92 9.21
CA GLY A 192 3.81 22.63 8.82
C GLY A 192 2.29 22.56 8.85
N LYS A 193 1.60 23.71 8.74
CA LYS A 193 0.13 23.78 8.78
C LYS A 193 -0.42 24.73 7.70
N PRO A 194 -1.65 24.47 7.21
CA PRO A 194 -2.30 25.39 6.29
C PRO A 194 -2.60 26.73 6.98
N ASP A 195 -2.19 27.82 6.35
CA ASP A 195 -2.47 29.17 6.83
C ASP A 195 -3.94 29.57 6.57
N PRO A 196 -4.68 30.07 7.58
CA PRO A 196 -6.06 30.53 7.36
C PRO A 196 -6.18 31.68 6.34
N THR A 197 -5.12 32.46 6.16
CA THR A 197 -5.08 33.60 5.23
C THR A 197 -4.71 33.22 3.81
N SER A 198 -4.24 31.99 3.56
CA SER A 198 -3.88 31.50 2.22
C SER A 198 -5.02 30.76 1.52
N VAL A 199 -6.18 30.63 2.19
CA VAL A 199 -7.30 29.85 1.68
C VAL A 199 -7.92 30.49 0.43
N VAL A 200 -7.98 29.72 -0.65
CA VAL A 200 -8.65 30.08 -1.91
C VAL A 200 -9.76 29.08 -2.19
N ASP A 201 -10.98 29.57 -2.43
CA ASP A 201 -12.13 28.75 -2.80
C ASP A 201 -12.31 28.78 -4.33
N LEU A 202 -11.81 27.76 -5.02
CA LEU A 202 -11.94 27.63 -6.47
C LEU A 202 -13.35 27.21 -6.90
N CYS A 203 -14.23 26.83 -5.97
CA CYS A 203 -15.62 26.50 -6.25
C CYS A 203 -16.49 27.74 -6.45
N ALA A 204 -16.04 28.90 -5.95
CA ALA A 204 -16.78 30.15 -6.09
C ALA A 204 -16.60 30.79 -7.49
N GLU A 205 -15.67 30.29 -8.30
CA GLU A 205 -15.35 30.82 -9.63
C GLU A 205 -16.00 30.04 -10.80
N SER A 206 -16.79 29.00 -10.49
CA SER A 206 -17.45 28.09 -11.46
C SER A 206 -18.93 28.39 -11.70
#